data_AF-A0A9D4QQW7-F1
#
_entry.id   AF-A0A9D4QQW7-F1
#
_cell.length_a   1.000
_cell.length_b   1.000
_cell.length_c   1.000
_cell.angle_alpha   90.00
_cell.angle_beta   90.00
_cell.angle_gamma   90.00
#
_symmetry.space_group_name_H-M   'P 1'
#
loop_
_entity.id
_entity.type
_entity.pdbx_description
1 polymer ?
#
loop_
_entity_poly.entity_id
_entity_poly.type
_entity_poly.pdbx_seq_one_letter_code
_entity_poly.pdbx_strand_id
1 'polypeptide(L)'
;MSAGSALCFGVFLVFVFTESSCHPSYRDVIPNGHQVRDPCSGVKGDTWQRVGHQINKKYDDVRSKKKLNNFGKDFYALKKQAGDSLERIWPNLCPMNSDGDGRTNGEELGDPECVWTMDQPSPGGNMTIFHPGIPENEDGTLTEKTRQAFCDLHRAAKKKITKKHRKVISHIGSTHKRGRTL
;
A
#
# COMPACT_ATOMS: atom_id res chain seq x y z
N MET A 1 -50.21 -52.18 -19.10
CA MET A 1 -50.34 -50.74 -19.42
C MET A 1 -50.73 -50.04 -18.12
N SER A 2 -50.05 -49.07 -17.53
CA SER A 2 -48.80 -48.37 -17.82
C SER A 2 -48.35 -47.67 -16.51
N ALA A 3 -47.03 -47.67 -16.28
CA ALA A 3 -46.19 -46.87 -15.38
C ALA A 3 -46.83 -45.93 -14.33
N GLY A 4 -46.45 -46.15 -13.05
CA GLY A 4 -46.56 -45.16 -11.97
C GLY A 4 -45.46 -44.09 -12.06
N SER A 5 -45.85 -42.82 -11.95
CA SER A 5 -44.97 -41.66 -11.98
C SER A 5 -44.07 -41.60 -10.73
N ALA A 6 -42.77 -41.82 -10.90
CA ALA A 6 -41.77 -41.46 -9.91
C ALA A 6 -41.43 -39.97 -10.08
N LEU A 7 -41.90 -39.14 -9.16
CA LEU A 7 -41.45 -37.75 -9.01
C LEU A 7 -40.01 -37.77 -8.43
N CYS A 8 -39.02 -37.74 -9.31
CA CYS A 8 -37.65 -37.44 -8.94
C CYS A 8 -37.55 -35.95 -8.59
N PHE A 9 -37.57 -35.62 -7.29
CA PHE A 9 -37.18 -34.30 -6.80
C PHE A 9 -35.67 -34.11 -7.00
N GLY A 10 -35.29 -33.63 -8.19
CA GLY A 10 -33.93 -33.17 -8.47
C GLY A 10 -33.64 -31.91 -7.66
N VAL A 11 -32.89 -32.04 -6.58
CA VAL A 11 -32.33 -30.90 -5.85
C VAL A 11 -31.22 -30.31 -6.74
N PHE A 12 -31.56 -29.29 -7.52
CA PHE A 12 -30.57 -28.46 -8.20
C PHE A 12 -29.82 -27.64 -7.14
N LEU A 13 -28.66 -28.14 -6.71
CA LEU A 13 -27.70 -27.36 -5.94
C LEU A 13 -27.15 -26.24 -6.84
N VAL A 14 -27.77 -25.06 -6.76
CA VAL A 14 -27.26 -23.85 -7.38
C VAL A 14 -26.03 -23.40 -6.58
N PHE A 15 -24.84 -23.75 -7.07
CA PHE A 15 -23.59 -23.17 -6.61
C PHE A 15 -23.56 -21.70 -7.04
N VAL A 16 -23.92 -20.80 -6.12
CA VAL A 16 -23.74 -19.37 -6.32
C VAL A 16 -22.24 -19.09 -6.21
N PHE A 17 -21.57 -18.97 -7.35
CA PHE A 17 -20.21 -18.45 -7.42
C PHE A 17 -20.25 -16.97 -7.04
N THR A 18 -19.86 -16.67 -5.81
CA THR A 18 -19.64 -15.29 -5.38
C THR A 18 -18.30 -14.84 -5.95
N GLU A 19 -18.35 -14.02 -7.01
CA GLU A 19 -17.17 -13.36 -7.54
C GLU A 19 -16.60 -12.42 -6.46
N SER A 20 -15.38 -12.72 -6.02
CA SER A 20 -14.65 -11.88 -5.06
C SER A 20 -13.87 -10.83 -5.83
N SER A 21 -14.42 -9.61 -5.92
CA SER A 21 -13.70 -8.49 -6.51
C SER A 21 -12.65 -7.96 -5.53
N CYS A 22 -11.38 -8.30 -5.75
CA CYS A 22 -10.28 -7.64 -5.07
C CYS A 22 -9.99 -6.30 -5.77
N HIS A 23 -9.88 -5.22 -5.01
CA HIS A 23 -9.52 -3.93 -5.58
C HIS A 23 -8.01 -3.89 -5.87
N PRO A 24 -7.59 -3.46 -7.08
CA PRO A 24 -6.17 -3.33 -7.41
C PRO A 24 -5.47 -2.36 -6.46
N SER A 25 -4.19 -2.60 -6.23
CA SER A 25 -3.34 -1.66 -5.50
C SER A 25 -3.18 -0.38 -6.33
N TYR A 26 -3.01 0.77 -5.67
CA TYR A 26 -2.77 2.03 -6.40
C TYR A 26 -1.51 1.94 -7.27
N ARG A 27 -0.52 1.13 -6.85
CA ARG A 27 0.73 0.90 -7.59
C ARG A 27 0.54 0.19 -8.93
N ASP A 28 -0.57 -0.53 -9.07
CA ASP A 28 -0.90 -1.31 -10.27
C ASP A 28 -1.56 -0.43 -11.34
N VAL A 29 -1.97 0.80 -10.99
CA VAL A 29 -2.81 1.68 -11.82
C VAL A 29 -2.23 3.09 -11.96
N ILE A 30 -0.92 3.22 -11.76
CA ILE A 30 -0.14 4.46 -11.93
C ILE A 30 1.21 4.10 -12.58
N PRO A 31 1.84 5.01 -13.36
CA PRO A 31 3.14 4.74 -13.94
C PRO A 31 4.19 4.58 -12.83
N ASN A 32 5.12 3.64 -13.02
CA ASN A 32 6.24 3.39 -12.11
C ASN A 32 5.84 3.17 -10.63
N GLY A 33 4.58 2.81 -10.34
CA GLY A 33 4.08 2.63 -8.97
C GLY A 33 4.83 1.55 -8.18
N HIS A 34 5.38 0.54 -8.87
CA HIS A 34 6.24 -0.47 -8.26
C HIS A 34 7.68 0.00 -8.00
N GLN A 35 8.11 1.10 -8.61
CA GLN A 35 9.46 1.66 -8.48
C GLN A 35 9.57 2.76 -7.42
N VAL A 36 8.44 3.24 -6.87
CA VAL A 36 8.43 4.18 -5.74
C VAL A 36 9.25 3.60 -4.60
N ARG A 37 10.30 4.31 -4.19
CA ARG A 37 11.26 3.83 -3.17
C ARG A 37 10.66 3.91 -1.78
N ASP A 38 11.05 2.98 -0.91
CA ASP A 38 10.75 3.12 0.51
C ASP A 38 11.69 4.16 1.13
N PRO A 39 11.19 5.32 1.58
CA PRO A 39 12.03 6.39 2.09
C PRO A 39 12.57 6.13 3.50
N CYS A 40 12.11 5.06 4.17
CA CYS A 40 12.45 4.72 5.56
C CYS A 40 13.25 3.43 5.71
N SER A 41 13.33 2.59 4.67
CA SER A 41 14.03 1.30 4.72
C SER A 41 15.53 1.46 4.98
N GLY A 42 16.14 2.51 4.42
CA GLY A 42 17.60 2.68 4.37
C GLY A 42 18.30 1.61 3.52
N VAL A 43 17.53 0.78 2.78
CA VAL A 43 18.03 -0.28 1.90
C VAL A 43 17.87 0.20 0.47
N LYS A 44 18.98 0.26 -0.28
CA LYS A 44 18.97 0.66 -1.68
C LYS A 44 18.14 -0.35 -2.48
N GLY A 45 17.14 0.14 -3.21
CA GLY A 45 16.26 -0.67 -4.05
C GLY A 45 15.03 -1.24 -3.34
N ASP A 46 14.83 -0.97 -2.05
CA ASP A 46 13.57 -1.30 -1.40
C ASP A 46 12.45 -0.38 -1.90
N THR A 47 11.27 -0.96 -2.16
CA THR A 47 10.16 -0.26 -2.81
C THR A 47 8.95 -0.17 -1.90
N TRP A 48 8.30 0.98 -1.94
CA TRP A 48 7.17 1.30 -1.11
C TRP A 48 5.93 0.51 -1.54
N GLN A 49 5.59 -0.51 -0.76
CA GLN A 49 4.49 -1.42 -1.11
C GLN A 49 3.09 -0.78 -1.01
N ARG A 50 2.98 0.41 -0.41
CA ARG A 50 1.72 1.00 0.06
C ARG A 50 1.53 2.42 -0.47
N VAL A 51 1.82 2.67 -1.74
CA VAL A 51 1.62 4.00 -2.35
C VAL A 51 0.19 4.49 -2.07
N GLY A 52 0.06 5.77 -1.73
CA GLY A 52 -1.20 6.37 -1.28
C GLY A 52 -1.55 6.20 0.20
N HIS A 53 -0.74 5.47 0.99
CA HIS A 53 -1.03 5.22 2.39
C HIS A 53 0.05 5.76 3.32
N GLN A 54 -0.36 6.27 4.48
CA GLN A 54 0.55 6.65 5.57
C GLN A 54 1.04 5.40 6.31
N ILE A 55 2.30 5.38 6.73
CA ILE A 55 2.72 4.42 7.76
C ILE A 55 2.45 5.04 9.14
N ASN A 56 1.56 4.46 9.95
CA ASN A 56 1.31 4.92 11.32
C ASN A 56 1.88 3.94 12.37
N LYS A 57 2.22 4.54 13.52
CA LYS A 57 2.99 4.07 14.70
C LYS A 57 2.70 2.67 15.28
N LYS A 58 1.65 1.97 14.84
CA LYS A 58 1.11 0.78 15.49
C LYS A 58 1.01 -0.44 14.56
N TYR A 59 1.40 -0.30 13.30
CA TYR A 59 0.81 -1.10 12.25
C TYR A 59 1.84 -1.68 11.26
N ASP A 60 2.58 -2.68 11.76
CA ASP A 60 2.93 -3.85 10.95
C ASP A 60 1.72 -4.81 10.80
N ASP A 61 0.57 -4.48 11.42
CA ASP A 61 -0.67 -5.21 11.21
C ASP A 61 -1.31 -4.75 9.90
N VAL A 62 -1.30 -5.66 8.92
CA VAL A 62 -1.94 -5.59 7.60
C VAL A 62 -3.41 -5.17 7.67
N ARG A 63 -4.04 -5.22 8.85
CA ARG A 63 -5.44 -4.82 9.12
C ARG A 63 -5.64 -3.42 9.72
N SER A 64 -4.59 -2.59 9.78
CA SER A 64 -4.74 -1.17 10.13
C SER A 64 -5.76 -0.49 9.25
N LYS A 65 -6.66 0.27 9.86
CA LYS A 65 -7.49 1.23 9.12
C LYS A 65 -6.58 2.12 8.26
N LYS A 66 -6.69 1.92 6.95
CA LYS A 66 -5.96 2.57 5.85
C LYS A 66 -6.04 4.09 5.99
N LYS A 67 -5.07 4.72 6.64
CA LYS A 67 -4.98 6.19 6.61
C LYS A 67 -4.26 6.57 5.33
N LEU A 68 -4.97 7.20 4.42
CA LEU A 68 -4.42 7.68 3.16
C LEU A 68 -3.51 8.90 3.41
N ASN A 69 -2.40 8.98 2.67
CA ASN A 69 -1.67 10.24 2.53
C ASN A 69 -2.45 11.15 1.54
N ASN A 70 -1.93 12.34 1.23
CA ASN A 70 -2.69 13.25 0.37
C ASN A 70 -2.89 12.69 -1.04
N PHE A 71 -1.85 12.12 -1.65
CA PHE A 71 -1.96 11.37 -2.91
C PHE A 71 -3.09 10.34 -2.89
N GLY A 72 -3.13 9.52 -1.85
CA GLY A 72 -4.14 8.48 -1.75
C GLY A 72 -5.55 9.03 -1.56
N LYS A 73 -5.70 10.21 -0.94
CA LYS A 73 -7.00 10.89 -0.84
C LYS A 73 -7.44 11.45 -2.18
N ASP A 74 -6.52 12.05 -2.93
CA ASP A 74 -6.79 12.60 -4.26
C ASP A 74 -7.16 11.47 -5.23
N PHE A 75 -6.38 10.39 -5.24
CA PHE A 75 -6.70 9.16 -5.95
C PHE A 75 -8.10 8.65 -5.57
N TYR A 76 -8.39 8.56 -4.28
CA TYR A 76 -9.68 8.05 -3.80
C TYR A 76 -10.86 8.97 -4.18
N ALA A 77 -10.66 10.28 -4.16
CA ALA A 77 -11.66 11.26 -4.57
C ALA A 77 -11.96 11.14 -6.07
N LEU A 78 -10.92 11.06 -6.91
CA LEU A 78 -11.07 10.85 -8.36
C LEU A 78 -11.70 9.50 -8.68
N LYS A 79 -11.29 8.43 -7.99
CA LYS A 79 -11.92 7.12 -8.13
C LYS A 79 -13.42 7.15 -7.84
N LYS A 80 -13.85 7.86 -6.79
CA LYS A 80 -15.28 8.03 -6.49
C LYS A 80 -16.06 8.68 -7.63
N GLN A 81 -15.43 9.59 -8.37
CA GLN A 81 -16.05 10.27 -9.51
C GLN A 81 -16.02 9.42 -10.78
N ALA A 82 -14.95 8.63 -10.96
CA ALA A 82 -14.74 7.80 -12.15
C ALA A 82 -15.53 6.48 -12.12
N GLY A 83 -15.91 5.97 -10.93
CA GLY A 83 -16.54 4.66 -10.79
C GLY A 83 -15.53 3.54 -11.04
N ASP A 84 -15.91 2.59 -11.90
CA ASP A 84 -15.08 1.42 -12.24
C ASP A 84 -14.00 1.73 -13.30
N SER A 85 -14.08 2.88 -13.97
CA SER A 85 -13.12 3.32 -14.99
C SER A 85 -11.81 3.85 -14.36
N LEU A 86 -10.93 2.96 -13.96
CA LEU A 86 -9.65 3.32 -13.35
C LEU A 86 -8.73 4.08 -14.32
N GLU A 87 -8.88 3.87 -15.63
CA GLU A 87 -8.16 4.59 -16.69
C GLU A 87 -8.43 6.10 -16.70
N ARG A 88 -9.56 6.54 -16.13
CA ARG A 88 -9.93 7.97 -16.04
C ARG A 88 -9.31 8.69 -14.84
N ILE A 89 -8.66 7.95 -13.93
CA ILE A 89 -8.07 8.53 -12.72
C ILE A 89 -6.77 9.25 -13.05
N TRP A 90 -5.86 8.59 -13.77
CA TRP A 90 -4.51 9.10 -13.98
C TRP A 90 -4.43 10.47 -14.67
N PRO A 91 -5.19 10.76 -15.76
CA PRO A 91 -5.13 12.06 -16.41
C PRO A 91 -5.50 13.24 -15.50
N ASN A 92 -6.32 12.99 -14.46
CA ASN A 92 -6.72 14.00 -13.49
C ASN A 92 -5.80 14.04 -12.26
N LEU A 93 -5.19 12.91 -11.90
CA LEU A 93 -4.29 12.79 -10.76
C LEU A 93 -2.87 13.27 -11.09
N CYS A 94 -2.39 12.97 -12.29
CA CYS A 94 -1.05 13.27 -12.76
C CYS A 94 -0.62 14.74 -12.57
N PRO A 95 -1.42 15.76 -12.95
CA PRO A 95 -0.99 17.15 -12.82
C PRO A 95 -1.12 17.71 -11.39
N MET A 96 -1.59 16.93 -10.42
CA MET A 96 -1.71 17.38 -9.03
C MET A 96 -0.37 17.33 -8.31
N ASN A 97 -0.08 18.34 -7.50
CA ASN A 97 0.99 18.31 -6.51
C ASN A 97 0.39 17.88 -5.16
N SER A 98 0.21 16.58 -4.99
CA SER A 98 -0.61 16.03 -3.91
C SER A 98 0.01 16.24 -2.52
N ASP A 99 1.34 16.21 -2.41
CA ASP A 99 2.02 16.40 -1.11
C ASP A 99 2.61 17.79 -0.88
N GLY A 100 2.63 18.64 -1.90
CA GLY A 100 2.99 20.05 -1.78
C GLY A 100 4.49 20.31 -1.77
N ASP A 101 5.30 19.40 -2.32
CA ASP A 101 6.77 19.57 -2.37
C ASP A 101 7.24 20.42 -3.57
N GLY A 102 6.34 20.66 -4.53
CA GLY A 102 6.59 21.51 -5.69
C GLY A 102 6.58 20.74 -7.01
N ARG A 103 6.51 19.41 -6.96
CA ARG A 103 6.39 18.53 -8.13
C ARG A 103 4.96 18.04 -8.29
N THR A 104 4.59 17.75 -9.53
CA THR A 104 3.37 17.04 -9.85
C THR A 104 3.57 15.54 -9.70
N ASN A 105 2.49 14.81 -9.45
CA ASN A 105 2.49 13.35 -9.39
C ASN A 105 3.08 12.73 -10.67
N GLY A 106 2.87 13.38 -11.83
CA GLY A 106 3.47 13.02 -13.11
C GLY A 106 4.99 13.15 -13.11
N GLU A 107 5.53 14.30 -12.71
CA GLU A 107 6.99 14.50 -12.61
C GLU A 107 7.64 13.47 -11.66
N GLU A 108 6.97 13.15 -10.56
CA GLU A 108 7.48 12.21 -9.56
C GLU A 108 7.45 10.75 -10.03
N LEU A 109 6.40 10.35 -10.75
CA LEU A 109 6.19 8.99 -11.25
C LEU A 109 6.70 8.77 -12.68
N GLY A 110 7.36 9.79 -13.24
CA GLY A 110 8.03 9.72 -14.53
C GLY A 110 7.14 9.89 -15.75
N ASP A 111 5.97 10.50 -15.60
CA ASP A 111 5.04 10.88 -16.66
C ASP A 111 4.70 12.39 -16.58
N PRO A 112 5.67 13.30 -16.80
CA PRO A 112 5.47 14.74 -16.62
C PRO A 112 4.42 15.34 -17.58
N GLU A 113 4.24 14.72 -18.75
CA GLU A 113 3.27 15.17 -19.77
C GLU A 113 1.88 14.54 -19.58
N CYS A 114 1.70 13.70 -18.55
CA CYS A 114 0.43 13.02 -18.25
C CYS A 114 -0.14 12.19 -19.41
N VAL A 115 0.74 11.53 -20.17
CA VAL A 115 0.38 10.76 -21.37
C VAL A 115 0.28 9.25 -21.11
N TRP A 116 0.71 8.78 -19.94
CA TRP A 116 0.59 7.37 -19.59
C TRP A 116 -0.88 6.96 -19.47
N THR A 117 -1.17 5.76 -19.95
CA THR A 117 -2.50 5.14 -19.85
C THR A 117 -2.36 3.74 -19.29
N MET A 118 -3.44 3.26 -18.66
CA MET A 118 -3.51 1.89 -18.14
C MET A 118 -3.19 0.90 -19.27
N ASP A 119 -2.47 -0.18 -18.93
CA ASP A 119 -1.97 -1.20 -19.86
C ASP A 119 -0.80 -0.78 -20.78
N GLN A 120 -0.36 0.49 -20.75
CA GLN A 120 0.90 0.87 -21.39
C GLN A 120 2.09 0.59 -20.45
N PRO A 121 3.26 0.22 -21.01
CA PRO A 121 4.50 0.20 -20.25
C PRO A 121 4.69 1.54 -19.52
N SER A 122 5.10 1.49 -18.25
CA SER A 122 5.47 2.72 -17.55
C SER A 122 6.56 3.46 -18.34
N PRO A 123 6.52 4.79 -18.42
CA PRO A 123 7.56 5.55 -19.10
C PRO A 123 8.92 5.17 -18.50
N GLY A 124 9.83 4.78 -19.38
CA GLY A 124 11.11 4.18 -19.02
C GLY A 124 12.26 5.15 -19.18
N GLY A 125 13.19 5.14 -18.22
CA GLY A 125 14.46 5.86 -18.31
C GLY A 125 15.32 5.71 -17.05
N ASN A 126 16.49 6.35 -17.05
CA ASN A 126 17.34 6.56 -15.86
C ASN A 126 16.82 7.73 -15.00
N MET A 127 15.50 7.86 -14.85
CA MET A 127 14.92 8.93 -14.05
C MET A 127 14.80 8.51 -12.59
N THR A 128 14.96 9.48 -11.70
CA THR A 128 14.68 9.28 -10.28
C THR A 128 13.18 9.31 -10.09
N ILE A 129 12.62 8.23 -9.55
CA ILE A 129 11.22 8.17 -9.11
C ILE A 129 11.15 8.70 -7.67
N PHE A 130 10.25 9.65 -7.46
CA PHE A 130 9.98 10.29 -6.17
C PHE A 130 8.70 9.74 -5.56
N HIS A 131 8.41 10.13 -4.32
CA HIS A 131 7.25 9.63 -3.60
C HIS A 131 6.05 10.59 -3.71
N PRO A 132 4.97 10.25 -4.44
CA PRO A 132 3.91 11.19 -4.85
C PRO A 132 2.99 11.72 -3.75
N GLY A 133 3.29 11.40 -2.50
CA GLY A 133 2.43 11.63 -1.35
C GLY A 133 3.21 11.80 -0.04
N ILE A 134 4.51 12.03 -0.13
CA ILE A 134 5.44 12.26 0.98
C ILE A 134 6.42 13.35 0.53
N PRO A 135 6.39 14.55 1.13
CA PRO A 135 7.23 15.66 0.66
C PRO A 135 8.72 15.35 0.73
N GLU A 136 9.40 15.53 -0.39
CA GLU A 136 10.84 15.35 -0.58
C GLU A 136 11.53 16.68 -0.91
N ASN A 137 12.85 16.74 -0.71
CA ASN A 137 13.68 17.84 -1.16
C ASN A 137 13.97 17.69 -2.67
N GLU A 138 14.67 18.68 -3.24
CA GLU A 138 15.07 18.64 -4.65
C GLU A 138 15.92 17.40 -5.01
N ASP A 139 16.71 16.89 -4.07
CA ASP A 139 17.56 15.71 -4.24
C ASP A 139 16.84 14.37 -3.97
N GLY A 140 15.54 14.40 -3.67
CA GLY A 140 14.73 13.21 -3.36
C GLY A 140 14.94 12.67 -1.95
N THR A 141 15.62 13.43 -1.09
CA THR A 141 15.69 13.10 0.33
C THR A 141 14.46 13.59 1.07
N LEU A 142 14.01 12.88 2.10
CA LEU A 142 12.95 13.37 2.96
C LEU A 142 13.35 14.67 3.65
N THR A 143 12.43 15.63 3.75
CA THR A 143 12.61 16.79 4.64
C THR A 143 12.80 16.32 6.09
N GLU A 144 13.48 17.08 6.94
CA GLU A 144 13.69 16.71 8.35
C GLU A 144 12.37 16.47 9.09
N LYS A 145 11.39 17.32 8.84
CA LYS A 145 10.04 17.21 9.40
C LYS A 145 9.35 15.94 8.92
N THR A 146 9.46 15.64 7.62
CA THR A 146 8.89 14.43 7.02
C THR A 146 9.57 13.18 7.59
N ARG A 147 10.90 13.14 7.65
CA ARG A 147 11.71 12.04 8.19
C ARG A 147 11.37 11.74 9.65
N GLN A 148 11.25 12.76 10.48
CA GLN A 148 10.90 12.62 11.89
C GLN A 148 9.46 12.09 12.08
N ALA A 149 8.52 12.52 11.22
CA ALA A 149 7.13 12.08 11.26
C ALA A 149 6.92 10.67 10.69
N PHE A 150 7.60 10.33 9.59
CA PHE A 150 7.38 9.12 8.80
C PHE A 150 8.35 7.97 9.10
N CYS A 151 9.62 8.22 9.46
CA CYS A 151 10.60 7.13 9.61
C CYS A 151 11.03 6.90 11.07
N ASP A 152 11.34 7.96 11.82
CA ASP A 152 11.89 7.81 13.17
C ASP A 152 10.85 7.32 14.19
N LEU A 153 9.60 7.69 13.94
CA LEU A 153 8.44 7.13 14.64
C LEU A 153 8.39 5.59 14.54
N HIS A 154 8.74 5.04 13.38
CA HIS A 154 8.71 3.59 13.09
C HIS A 154 9.91 2.87 13.66
N ARG A 155 11.11 3.45 13.53
CA ARG A 155 12.31 2.90 14.19
C ARG A 155 12.14 2.85 15.70
N ALA A 156 11.59 3.90 16.32
CA ALA A 156 11.33 3.92 17.75
C ALA A 156 10.30 2.86 18.18
N ALA A 157 9.26 2.61 17.37
CA ALA A 157 8.27 1.56 17.62
C ALA A 157 8.89 0.15 17.50
N LYS A 158 9.63 -0.13 16.43
CA LYS A 158 10.32 -1.42 16.21
C LYS A 158 11.30 -1.74 17.35
N LYS A 159 12.09 -0.75 17.80
CA LYS A 159 13.00 -0.88 18.97
C LYS A 159 12.26 -1.21 20.28
N LYS A 160 11.06 -0.64 20.49
CA LYS A 160 10.24 -0.95 21.68
C LYS A 160 9.68 -2.37 21.64
N ILE A 161 9.22 -2.84 20.47
CA ILE A 161 8.69 -4.19 20.28
C ILE A 161 9.78 -5.24 20.50
N THR A 162 10.96 -5.08 19.88
CA THR A 162 12.08 -6.02 20.05
C THR A 162 12.57 -6.09 21.50
N LYS A 163 12.66 -4.94 22.19
CA LYS A 163 13.00 -4.91 23.63
C LYS A 163 11.94 -5.61 24.49
N LYS A 164 10.65 -5.41 24.19
CA LYS A 164 9.54 -6.12 24.88
C LYS A 164 9.61 -7.63 24.64
N HIS A 165 9.82 -8.06 23.40
CA HIS A 165 9.92 -9.47 23.03
C HIS A 165 11.11 -10.16 23.71
N ARG A 166 12.29 -9.50 23.73
CA ARG A 166 13.46 -9.98 24.46
C ARG A 166 13.19 -10.14 25.96
N LYS A 167 12.48 -9.19 26.57
CA LYS A 167 12.11 -9.25 27.99
C LYS A 167 11.16 -10.42 28.29
N VAL A 168 10.17 -10.67 27.44
CA VAL A 168 9.25 -11.82 27.57
C VAL A 168 10.01 -13.15 27.47
N ILE A 169 10.86 -13.32 26.46
CA ILE A 169 11.68 -14.53 26.30
C ILE A 169 12.59 -14.75 27.52
N SER A 170 13.22 -13.71 28.04
CA SER A 170 14.07 -13.82 29.23
C SER A 170 13.29 -14.23 30.49
N HIS A 171 12.03 -13.82 30.61
CA HIS A 171 11.19 -14.17 31.76
C HIS A 171 10.73 -15.63 31.69
N ILE A 172 10.34 -16.11 30.50
CA ILE A 172 9.97 -17.51 30.24
C ILE A 172 11.17 -18.45 30.47
N GLY A 173 12.37 -18.05 30.06
CA GLY A 173 13.59 -18.83 30.31
C GLY A 173 13.98 -18.92 31.80
N SER A 174 13.58 -17.94 32.62
CA SER A 174 13.84 -17.94 34.07
C SER A 174 12.82 -18.77 34.86
N THR A 175 11.56 -18.81 34.42
CA THR A 175 10.51 -19.64 35.06
C THR A 175 10.68 -21.13 34.73
N HIS A 176 11.13 -21.47 33.52
CA HIS A 176 11.39 -22.87 33.15
C HIS A 176 12.58 -23.50 33.90
N LYS A 177 13.59 -22.70 34.29
CA LYS A 177 14.71 -23.16 35.12
C LYS A 177 14.35 -23.40 36.59
N ARG A 178 13.27 -22.78 37.10
CA ARG A 178 12.82 -22.97 38.49
C ARG A 178 11.84 -24.13 38.67
N GLY A 179 11.26 -24.65 37.59
CA GLY A 179 10.34 -25.80 37.61
C GLY A 179 10.99 -27.17 37.35
N ARG A 180 12.32 -27.21 37.17
CA ARG A 180 13.09 -28.45 36.88
C ARG A 180 13.99 -28.91 38.05
N THR A 181 13.83 -28.29 39.21
CA THR A 181 14.49 -28.68 40.47
C THR A 181 13.41 -29.10 41.46
N LEU A 182 12.78 -30.24 41.21
CA LEU A 182 12.10 -31.10 42.19
C LEU A 182 12.26 -32.54 41.71
#